data_AF-A0A444WWJ4-F1
#
_entry.id   AF-A0A444WWJ4-F1
#
_cell.length_a   1.000
_cell.length_b   1.000
_cell.length_c   1.000
_cell.angle_alpha   90.00
_cell.angle_beta   90.00
_cell.angle_gamma   90.00
#
_symmetry.space_group_name_H-M   'P 1'
#
loop_
_entity.id
_entity.type
_entity.pdbx_description
1 polymer ?
#
loop_
_entity_poly.entity_id
_entity_poly.type
_entity_poly.pdbx_seq_one_letter_code
_entity_poly.pdbx_strand_id
1 'polypeptide(L)'
;MNSCRSFCGNITIDYPFALRYGCGHPGFKDLLHCINNVLMFHISSGSYRVLDIDYAYQALTLQEPNMSTCDTLVLGGQGNGFTVEPWRAPYMNPAPENVFMLIGCSAMSPLFQGFPGKHLPCKNVSGMGCEEYYGCRAWDGLGHNRLGSGYFGSGPPACCAVPYEAIKSINLTKLECEGYSSAYSLAPIRLNGPSNWAYGIRVKFWVKESEEFCGACEATGGACGYGLDGIKQICMCGNSNSTSNCDSGLLV
;
A
#
# COMPACT_ATOMS: atom_id res chain seq x y z
N MET A 1 -9.41 29.08 10.08
CA MET A 1 -9.94 27.73 10.38
C MET A 1 -9.60 26.84 9.20
N ASN A 2 -8.76 25.82 9.35
CA ASN A 2 -8.39 24.91 8.25
C ASN A 2 -9.57 23.94 7.99
N SER A 3 -10.40 24.26 7.01
CA SER A 3 -11.65 23.54 6.67
C SER A 3 -11.42 22.13 6.08
N CYS A 4 -10.17 21.81 5.72
CA CYS A 4 -9.80 20.57 5.06
C CYS A 4 -9.22 19.51 6.00
N ARG A 5 -8.73 19.92 7.17
CA ARG A 5 -8.29 18.97 8.20
C ARG A 5 -9.47 18.15 8.70
N SER A 6 -9.29 16.84 8.81
CA SER A 6 -10.33 15.94 9.31
C SER A 6 -9.75 14.75 10.06
N PHE A 7 -10.63 13.88 10.56
CA PHE A 7 -10.27 12.61 11.18
C PHE A 7 -11.32 11.56 10.83
N CYS A 8 -10.94 10.29 10.90
CA CYS A 8 -11.86 9.16 10.77
C CYS A 8 -11.54 8.14 11.86
N GLY A 9 -12.46 7.94 12.80
CA GLY A 9 -12.16 7.17 14.00
C GLY A 9 -11.02 7.82 14.78
N ASN A 10 -9.90 7.11 14.92
CA ASN A 10 -8.70 7.59 15.63
C ASN A 10 -7.56 8.03 14.69
N ILE A 11 -7.81 8.09 13.37
CA ILE A 11 -6.79 8.45 12.38
C ILE A 11 -7.02 9.90 11.97
N THR A 12 -5.99 10.74 12.16
CA THR A 12 -6.00 12.12 11.68
C THR A 12 -5.70 12.12 10.18
N ILE A 13 -6.45 12.93 9.42
CA ILE A 13 -6.29 13.10 7.98
C ILE A 13 -5.79 14.51 7.72
N ASP A 14 -4.49 14.58 7.46
CA ASP A 14 -3.73 15.76 7.06
C ASP A 14 -3.24 15.62 5.60
N TYR A 15 -2.77 16.74 5.04
CA TYR A 15 -2.19 16.81 3.69
C TYR A 15 -1.06 15.76 3.53
N PRO A 16 -0.96 15.05 2.38
CA PRO A 16 -1.65 15.29 1.11
C PRO A 16 -3.03 14.66 0.98
N PHE A 17 -3.47 13.90 1.98
CA PHE A 17 -4.76 13.22 1.94
C PHE A 17 -5.89 14.15 2.37
N ALA A 18 -7.10 13.83 1.94
CA ALA A 18 -8.31 14.47 2.41
C ALA A 18 -9.52 13.54 2.25
N LEU A 19 -10.56 13.80 3.04
CA LEU A 19 -11.87 13.14 2.91
C LEU A 19 -12.87 13.98 2.11
N ARG A 20 -12.63 15.28 2.00
CA ARG A 20 -13.53 16.22 1.34
C ARG A 20 -13.03 16.51 -0.07
N TYR A 21 -13.94 16.45 -1.03
CA TYR A 21 -13.64 16.86 -2.41
C TYR A 21 -13.13 18.31 -2.43
N GLY A 22 -12.08 18.55 -3.22
CA GLY A 22 -11.43 19.85 -3.34
C GLY A 22 -10.38 20.13 -2.25
N CYS A 23 -10.23 19.27 -1.24
CA CYS A 23 -9.17 19.37 -0.24
C CYS A 23 -7.99 18.42 -0.56
N GLY A 24 -6.80 18.75 -0.06
CA GLY A 24 -5.61 17.91 -0.22
C GLY A 24 -4.94 18.06 -1.59
N HIS A 25 -4.08 17.10 -1.93
CA HIS A 25 -3.31 17.11 -3.18
C HIS A 25 -4.08 16.38 -4.31
N PRO A 26 -4.14 16.90 -5.55
CA PRO A 26 -4.86 16.29 -6.68
C PRO A 26 -4.48 14.83 -6.96
N GLY A 27 -3.21 14.47 -6.78
CA GLY A 27 -2.71 13.09 -6.94
C GLY A 27 -3.27 12.09 -5.92
N PHE A 28 -3.82 12.59 -4.82
CA PHE A 28 -4.38 11.81 -3.71
C PHE A 28 -5.91 11.92 -3.61
N LYS A 29 -6.55 12.55 -4.60
CA LYS A 29 -8.01 12.68 -4.65
C LYS A 29 -8.68 11.31 -4.73
N ASP A 30 -9.86 11.24 -4.11
CA ASP A 30 -10.77 10.09 -4.14
C ASP A 30 -10.11 8.77 -3.71
N LEU A 31 -9.13 8.84 -2.79
CA LEU A 31 -8.46 7.66 -2.24
C LEU A 31 -9.04 7.22 -0.91
N LEU A 32 -9.41 8.17 -0.04
CA LEU A 32 -9.82 7.89 1.32
C LEU A 32 -11.31 8.11 1.52
N HIS A 33 -11.96 7.11 2.13
CA HIS A 33 -13.37 7.15 2.47
C HIS A 33 -13.56 6.74 3.93
N CYS A 34 -14.27 7.55 4.71
CA CYS A 34 -14.60 7.22 6.09
C CYS A 34 -15.99 6.57 6.15
N ILE A 35 -16.07 5.31 6.54
CA ILE A 35 -17.32 4.53 6.62
C ILE A 35 -17.45 3.98 8.03
N ASN A 36 -18.48 4.41 8.77
CA ASN A 36 -18.72 3.97 10.16
C ASN A 36 -17.48 4.09 11.07
N ASN A 37 -16.77 5.22 11.00
CA ASN A 37 -15.50 5.48 11.70
C ASN A 37 -14.33 4.55 11.32
N VAL A 38 -14.44 3.82 10.20
CA VAL A 38 -13.37 3.04 9.62
C VAL A 38 -12.87 3.74 8.35
N LEU A 39 -11.57 4.03 8.33
CA LEU A 39 -10.94 4.66 7.18
C LEU A 39 -10.60 3.59 6.13
N MET A 40 -11.13 3.77 4.94
CA MET A 40 -10.94 2.89 3.80
C MET A 40 -10.11 3.61 2.73
N PHE A 41 -9.13 2.91 2.18
CA PHE A 41 -8.35 3.31 1.03
C PHE A 41 -8.84 2.55 -0.21
N HIS A 42 -9.20 3.27 -1.26
CA HIS A 42 -9.76 2.70 -2.48
C HIS A 42 -8.90 3.05 -3.70
N ILE A 43 -8.52 2.03 -4.46
CA ILE A 43 -7.84 2.13 -5.75
C ILE A 43 -8.40 1.07 -6.70
N SER A 44 -7.99 1.10 -7.97
CA SER A 44 -8.44 0.15 -8.99
C SER A 44 -8.26 -1.33 -8.63
N SER A 45 -7.25 -1.69 -7.82
CA SER A 45 -7.08 -3.08 -7.38
C SER A 45 -8.04 -3.49 -6.26
N GLY A 46 -8.63 -2.57 -5.52
CA GLY A 46 -9.59 -2.90 -4.48
C GLY A 46 -9.72 -1.87 -3.36
N SER A 47 -10.37 -2.31 -2.28
CA SER A 47 -10.56 -1.52 -1.06
C SER A 47 -9.81 -2.14 0.11
N TYR A 48 -9.10 -1.30 0.84
CA TYR A 48 -8.21 -1.69 1.92
C TYR A 48 -8.56 -0.88 3.15
N ARG A 49 -8.50 -1.50 4.33
CA ARG A 49 -8.63 -0.75 5.58
C ARG A 49 -7.31 -0.03 5.84
N VAL A 50 -7.37 1.26 6.16
CA VAL A 50 -6.20 2.00 6.63
C VAL A 50 -6.02 1.71 8.12
N LEU A 51 -4.84 1.21 8.47
CA LEU A 51 -4.46 0.96 9.86
C LEU A 51 -3.80 2.19 10.47
N ASP A 52 -2.92 2.85 9.71
CA ASP A 52 -2.13 3.97 10.19
C ASP A 52 -1.65 4.86 9.02
N ILE A 53 -1.47 6.15 9.31
CA ILE A 53 -0.84 7.13 8.41
C ILE A 53 0.28 7.83 9.18
N ASP A 54 1.51 7.49 8.82
CA ASP A 54 2.70 8.09 9.36
C ASP A 54 3.16 9.22 8.44
N TYR A 55 2.79 10.45 8.80
CA TYR A 55 3.16 11.65 8.03
C TYR A 55 4.66 11.97 8.13
N ALA A 56 5.31 11.64 9.25
CA ALA A 56 6.74 11.91 9.44
C ALA A 56 7.60 11.02 8.54
N TYR A 57 7.21 9.75 8.40
CA TYR A 57 7.88 8.80 7.52
C TYR A 57 7.20 8.67 6.15
N GLN A 58 6.17 9.47 5.86
CA GLN A 58 5.40 9.43 4.62
C GLN A 58 4.98 8.00 4.22
N ALA A 59 4.39 7.26 5.17
CA ALA A 59 4.01 5.87 5.01
C ALA A 59 2.56 5.61 5.44
N LEU A 60 1.81 4.93 4.59
CA LEU A 60 0.43 4.49 4.80
C LEU A 60 0.44 2.97 5.02
N THR A 61 -0.18 2.48 6.09
CA THR A 61 -0.27 1.04 6.35
C THR A 61 -1.68 0.54 6.04
N LEU A 62 -1.78 -0.41 5.12
CA LEU A 62 -3.03 -0.97 4.63
C LEU A 62 -3.22 -2.43 5.07
N GLN A 63 -4.46 -2.77 5.39
CA GLN A 63 -4.91 -4.14 5.62
C GLN A 63 -5.89 -4.56 4.54
N GLU A 64 -5.60 -5.70 3.91
CA GLU A 64 -6.53 -6.39 3.02
C GLU A 64 -7.22 -7.53 3.79
N PRO A 65 -8.56 -7.66 3.71
CA PRO A 65 -9.29 -8.71 4.45
C PRO A 65 -9.02 -10.14 3.94
N ASN A 66 -8.72 -10.31 2.65
CA ASN A 66 -8.54 -11.63 2.01
C ASN A 66 -7.07 -11.98 1.75
N MET A 67 -6.15 -11.30 2.44
CA MET A 67 -4.72 -11.61 2.39
C MET A 67 -4.38 -12.69 3.42
N SER A 68 -3.52 -13.63 3.04
CA SER A 68 -3.03 -14.66 3.96
C SER A 68 -2.11 -14.07 5.03
N THR A 69 -2.15 -14.63 6.23
CA THR A 69 -1.29 -14.27 7.38
C THR A 69 -0.70 -15.52 8.00
N CYS A 70 0.06 -15.38 9.10
CA CYS A 70 0.57 -16.54 9.81
C CYS A 70 -0.53 -17.43 10.41
N ASP A 71 -1.71 -16.86 10.70
CA ASP A 71 -2.82 -17.59 11.30
C ASP A 71 -3.76 -18.23 10.29
N THR A 72 -3.90 -17.62 9.11
CA THR A 72 -4.93 -17.97 8.14
C THR A 72 -4.40 -17.96 6.71
N LEU A 73 -4.64 -19.06 5.99
CA LEU A 73 -4.37 -19.15 4.56
C LEU A 73 -5.65 -18.88 3.77
N VAL A 74 -5.60 -17.90 2.87
CA VAL A 74 -6.70 -17.52 1.98
C VAL A 74 -6.27 -17.84 0.54
N LEU A 75 -7.00 -18.74 -0.10
CA LEU A 75 -6.74 -19.25 -1.46
C LEU A 75 -7.96 -19.03 -2.37
N GLY A 76 -7.84 -19.42 -3.64
CA GLY A 76 -8.93 -19.32 -4.62
C GLY A 76 -9.08 -17.95 -5.28
N GLY A 77 -8.03 -17.13 -5.29
CA GLY A 77 -7.98 -15.84 -5.96
C GLY A 77 -8.83 -14.75 -5.28
N GLN A 78 -9.13 -14.89 -3.98
CA GLN A 78 -10.03 -13.99 -3.25
C GLN A 78 -9.38 -12.66 -2.85
N GLY A 79 -8.05 -12.58 -2.89
CA GLY A 79 -7.31 -11.37 -2.55
C GLY A 79 -7.45 -10.29 -3.62
N ASN A 80 -7.56 -9.03 -3.20
CA ASN A 80 -7.58 -7.89 -4.12
C ASN A 80 -6.20 -7.71 -4.78
N GLY A 81 -5.13 -8.12 -4.08
CA GLY A 81 -3.77 -7.85 -4.50
C GLY A 81 -3.44 -6.38 -4.27
N PHE A 82 -2.54 -5.81 -5.06
CA PHE A 82 -2.23 -4.38 -4.97
C PHE A 82 -1.59 -3.88 -6.26
N THR A 83 -2.27 -2.98 -6.96
CA THR A 83 -1.80 -2.38 -8.21
C THR A 83 -2.11 -0.90 -8.22
N VAL A 84 -1.07 -0.06 -8.24
CA VAL A 84 -1.21 1.39 -8.34
C VAL A 84 -1.40 1.77 -9.81
N GLU A 85 -2.32 2.71 -10.09
CA GLU A 85 -2.52 3.21 -11.44
C GLU A 85 -1.26 3.92 -11.97
N PRO A 86 -0.92 3.77 -13.27
CA PRO A 86 0.30 4.38 -13.82
C PRO A 86 0.42 5.89 -13.59
N TRP A 87 -0.70 6.62 -13.62
CA TRP A 87 -0.73 8.07 -13.38
C TRP A 87 -0.51 8.45 -11.91
N ARG A 88 -0.74 7.50 -10.99
CA ARG A 88 -0.64 7.67 -9.54
C ARG A 88 0.67 7.13 -8.96
N ALA A 89 1.35 6.25 -9.69
CA ALA A 89 2.68 5.74 -9.35
C ALA A 89 3.75 6.83 -9.08
N PRO A 90 3.66 8.06 -9.63
CA PRO A 90 4.53 9.17 -9.24
C PRO A 90 4.18 9.86 -7.92
N TYR A 91 3.20 9.36 -7.14
CA TYR A 91 2.82 9.91 -5.82
C TYR A 91 2.84 8.87 -4.71
N MET A 92 2.63 7.60 -5.05
CA MET A 92 2.66 6.51 -4.09
C MET A 92 3.11 5.20 -4.73
N ASN A 93 3.81 4.38 -3.95
CA ASN A 93 4.20 3.02 -4.31
C ASN A 93 4.34 2.20 -3.03
N PRO A 94 4.14 0.87 -3.10
CA PRO A 94 4.55 -0.03 -2.03
C PRO A 94 5.96 0.26 -1.55
N ALA A 95 6.11 0.29 -0.25
CA ALA A 95 7.38 0.50 0.41
C ALA A 95 8.34 -0.68 0.11
N PRO A 96 9.64 -0.43 -0.10
CA PRO A 96 10.61 -1.47 -0.44
C PRO A 96 10.83 -2.50 0.68
N GLU A 97 10.45 -2.18 1.93
CA GLU A 97 10.48 -3.12 3.05
C GLU A 97 9.39 -4.19 3.00
N ASN A 98 8.38 -4.05 2.14
CA ASN A 98 7.36 -5.08 1.99
C ASN A 98 7.94 -6.31 1.30
N VAL A 99 7.58 -7.47 1.85
CA VAL A 99 7.81 -8.77 1.24
C VAL A 99 6.46 -9.32 0.82
N PHE A 100 6.35 -9.68 -0.45
CA PHE A 100 5.15 -10.31 -0.99
C PHE A 100 5.41 -11.79 -1.18
N MET A 101 4.59 -12.62 -0.56
CA MET A 101 4.62 -14.07 -0.68
C MET A 101 3.45 -14.50 -1.53
N LEU A 102 3.72 -14.93 -2.75
CA LEU A 102 2.72 -15.40 -3.71
C LEU A 102 2.51 -16.89 -3.51
N ILE A 103 1.25 -17.33 -3.43
CA ILE A 103 0.87 -18.65 -2.92
C ILE A 103 0.09 -19.41 -3.98
N GLY A 104 0.45 -20.68 -4.19
CA GLY A 104 -0.24 -21.57 -5.13
C GLY A 104 -0.16 -21.10 -6.58
N CYS A 105 1.00 -20.65 -7.02
CA CYS A 105 1.18 -20.14 -8.38
C CYS A 105 1.36 -21.29 -9.38
N SER A 106 0.68 -21.17 -10.53
CA SER A 106 0.76 -22.12 -11.65
C SER A 106 2.16 -22.17 -12.27
N ALA A 107 2.54 -23.32 -12.86
CA ALA A 107 3.79 -23.44 -13.62
C ALA A 107 3.84 -22.52 -14.85
N MET A 108 2.69 -22.06 -15.33
CA MET A 108 2.56 -21.11 -16.43
C MET A 108 2.63 -19.64 -15.98
N SER A 109 2.72 -19.39 -14.67
CA SER A 109 2.87 -18.06 -14.14
C SER A 109 4.08 -17.33 -14.77
N PRO A 110 3.95 -16.03 -15.08
CA PRO A 110 5.08 -15.19 -15.48
C PRO A 110 6.24 -15.19 -14.49
N LEU A 111 5.98 -15.56 -13.22
CA LEU A 111 7.02 -15.73 -12.20
C LEU A 111 8.03 -16.83 -12.57
N PHE A 112 7.57 -17.93 -13.17
CA PHE A 112 8.38 -19.13 -13.45
C PHE A 112 8.73 -19.31 -14.92
N GLN A 113 7.86 -18.85 -15.83
CA GLN A 113 8.21 -18.78 -17.26
C GLN A 113 9.28 -17.72 -17.55
N GLY A 114 9.51 -16.82 -16.59
CA GLY A 114 10.40 -15.68 -16.72
C GLY A 114 9.68 -14.46 -17.26
N PHE A 115 9.99 -13.30 -16.68
CA PHE A 115 9.70 -12.03 -17.33
C PHE A 115 10.71 -11.86 -18.47
N PRO A 116 10.34 -11.29 -19.63
CA PRO A 116 11.27 -11.10 -20.74
C PRO A 116 12.60 -10.49 -20.25
N GLY A 117 13.67 -11.29 -20.25
CA GLY A 117 15.02 -10.89 -19.81
C GLY A 117 15.37 -11.02 -18.31
N LYS A 118 14.53 -11.64 -17.45
CA LYS A 118 14.87 -11.87 -16.03
C LYS A 118 14.32 -13.21 -15.52
N HIS A 119 15.20 -14.11 -15.08
CA HIS A 119 14.85 -15.17 -14.14
C HIS A 119 14.58 -14.54 -12.78
N LEU A 120 13.41 -14.80 -12.19
CA LEU A 120 13.10 -14.32 -10.86
C LEU A 120 13.17 -15.48 -9.87
N PRO A 121 14.31 -15.71 -9.18
CA PRO A 121 14.36 -16.68 -8.12
C PRO A 121 13.59 -16.12 -6.93
N CYS A 122 12.52 -16.82 -6.54
CA CYS A 122 11.89 -16.65 -5.23
C CYS A 122 13.00 -16.57 -4.18
N LYS A 123 13.01 -15.50 -3.38
CA LYS A 123 14.10 -15.23 -2.45
C LYS A 123 13.59 -14.62 -1.18
N ASN A 124 14.34 -14.84 -0.11
CA ASN A 124 14.10 -14.14 1.14
C ASN A 124 14.41 -12.66 0.96
N VAL A 125 13.55 -11.81 1.49
CA VAL A 125 13.68 -10.35 1.47
C VAL A 125 13.73 -9.91 2.93
N SER A 126 14.83 -9.29 3.34
CA SER A 126 14.99 -8.77 4.71
C SER A 126 14.77 -9.82 5.82
N GLY A 127 15.13 -11.08 5.57
CA GLY A 127 14.95 -12.19 6.52
C GLY A 127 13.52 -12.73 6.62
N MET A 128 12.60 -12.26 5.77
CA MET A 128 11.27 -12.83 5.59
C MET A 128 11.23 -13.60 4.28
N GLY A 129 10.70 -14.82 4.31
CA GLY A 129 10.74 -15.73 3.19
C GLY A 129 9.74 -16.87 3.33
N CYS A 130 9.60 -17.66 2.28
CA CYS A 130 8.67 -18.78 2.29
C CYS A 130 9.08 -19.87 3.28
N GLU A 131 10.39 -20.12 3.47
CA GLU A 131 10.90 -21.11 4.42
C GLU A 131 10.46 -20.80 5.85
N GLU A 132 10.61 -19.54 6.27
CA GLU A 132 10.11 -19.09 7.57
C GLU A 132 8.58 -19.12 7.59
N TYR A 133 7.92 -18.67 6.52
CA TYR A 133 6.46 -18.60 6.44
C TYR A 133 5.78 -19.97 6.51
N TYR A 134 6.41 -21.05 6.03
CA TYR A 134 5.90 -22.42 6.19
C TYR A 134 5.84 -22.87 7.66
N GLY A 135 6.56 -22.20 8.57
CA GLY A 135 6.45 -22.42 10.02
C GLY A 135 5.19 -21.82 10.66
N CYS A 136 4.33 -21.17 9.87
CA CYS A 136 3.06 -20.62 10.35
C CYS A 136 1.96 -21.67 10.45
N ARG A 137 1.12 -21.56 11.48
CA ARG A 137 -0.05 -22.43 11.70
C ARG A 137 -1.04 -22.45 10.55
N ALA A 138 -1.07 -21.40 9.72
CA ALA A 138 -1.85 -21.36 8.49
C ALA A 138 -1.55 -22.55 7.55
N TRP A 139 -0.35 -23.11 7.62
CA TRP A 139 0.10 -24.22 6.78
C TRP A 139 -0.13 -25.62 7.40
N ASP A 140 -0.39 -25.70 8.72
CA ASP A 140 -0.56 -26.98 9.43
C ASP A 140 -1.69 -27.84 8.81
N GLY A 141 -2.79 -27.19 8.41
CA GLY A 141 -3.97 -27.84 7.83
C GLY A 141 -3.79 -28.36 6.41
N LEU A 142 -2.76 -27.93 5.69
CA LEU A 142 -2.42 -28.44 4.36
C LEU A 142 -1.56 -29.72 4.42
N GLY A 143 -1.17 -30.12 5.64
CA GLY A 143 -0.31 -31.25 5.91
C GLY A 143 1.15 -30.92 5.62
N HIS A 144 2.01 -31.04 6.64
CA HIS A 144 3.47 -30.96 6.51
C HIS A 144 4.05 -31.83 5.37
N ASN A 145 3.34 -32.89 4.96
CA ASN A 145 3.71 -33.81 3.88
C ASN A 145 3.40 -33.32 2.45
N ARG A 146 2.74 -32.18 2.26
CA ARG A 146 2.60 -31.56 0.92
C ARG A 146 3.58 -30.42 0.66
N LEU A 147 4.24 -29.91 1.70
CA LEU A 147 5.04 -28.68 1.63
C LEU A 147 6.49 -28.82 2.12
N GLY A 148 6.83 -29.85 2.90
CA GLY A 148 8.13 -29.97 3.57
C GLY A 148 9.17 -30.89 2.92
N SER A 149 8.87 -31.56 1.82
CA SER A 149 9.85 -32.42 1.15
C SER A 149 9.52 -32.49 -0.32
N GLY A 150 10.53 -32.35 -1.17
CA GLY A 150 10.39 -32.40 -2.61
C GLY A 150 9.43 -33.51 -3.04
N TYR A 151 8.28 -33.10 -3.58
CA TYR A 151 7.69 -33.91 -4.62
C TYR A 151 8.73 -33.90 -5.74
N PHE A 152 9.24 -35.09 -6.05
CA PHE A 152 9.91 -35.41 -7.30
C PHE A 152 8.93 -35.15 -8.47
N GLY A 153 8.67 -33.87 -8.73
CA GLY A 153 7.72 -33.36 -9.70
C GLY A 153 8.15 -31.96 -10.10
N SER A 154 8.30 -31.75 -11.40
CA SER A 154 8.89 -30.59 -12.08
C SER A 154 8.11 -29.27 -11.92
N GLY A 155 7.42 -29.07 -10.80
CA GLY A 155 6.48 -27.97 -10.57
C GLY A 155 7.07 -26.83 -9.72
N PRO A 156 6.41 -25.66 -9.74
CA PRO A 156 6.81 -24.51 -8.94
C PRO A 156 6.63 -24.74 -7.43
N PRO A 157 7.37 -23.99 -6.57
CA PRO A 157 7.16 -24.02 -5.13
C PRO A 157 5.77 -23.50 -4.74
N ALA A 158 5.24 -23.99 -3.62
CA ALA A 158 3.92 -23.59 -3.11
C ALA A 158 3.86 -22.11 -2.69
N CYS A 159 4.99 -21.52 -2.28
CA CYS A 159 5.14 -20.11 -1.99
C CYS A 159 6.35 -19.55 -2.74
N CYS A 160 6.22 -18.32 -3.23
CA CYS A 160 7.31 -17.54 -3.81
C CYS A 160 7.39 -16.15 -3.17
N ALA A 161 8.46 -15.90 -2.41
CA ALA A 161 8.72 -14.60 -1.80
C ALA A 161 9.48 -13.68 -2.76
N VAL A 162 8.99 -12.44 -2.92
CA VAL A 162 9.53 -11.45 -3.84
C VAL A 162 9.39 -10.03 -3.28
N PRO A 163 10.34 -9.11 -3.58
CA PRO A 163 10.15 -7.69 -3.31
C PRO A 163 9.21 -7.07 -4.35
N TYR A 164 8.58 -5.93 -4.05
CA TYR A 164 7.70 -5.25 -4.99
C TYR A 164 8.38 -4.94 -6.33
N GLU A 165 9.65 -4.52 -6.30
CA GLU A 165 10.41 -4.11 -7.47
C GLU A 165 10.54 -5.21 -8.52
N ALA A 166 10.41 -6.47 -8.12
CA ALA A 166 10.49 -7.62 -9.00
C ALA A 166 9.22 -7.80 -9.85
N ILE A 167 8.05 -7.60 -9.26
CA ILE A 167 6.74 -7.88 -9.89
C ILE A 167 5.99 -6.62 -10.31
N LYS A 168 6.29 -5.47 -9.70
CA LYS A 168 5.69 -4.13 -9.93
C LYS A 168 4.17 -4.02 -9.80
N SER A 169 3.48 -5.13 -9.55
CA SER A 169 2.04 -5.22 -9.35
C SER A 169 1.71 -6.59 -8.76
N ILE A 170 0.77 -6.65 -7.81
CA ILE A 170 0.26 -7.91 -7.27
C ILE A 170 -1.13 -8.08 -7.85
N ASN A 171 -1.22 -8.77 -8.97
CA ASN A 171 -2.46 -9.11 -9.65
C ASN A 171 -2.52 -10.63 -9.72
N LEU A 172 -3.29 -11.25 -8.84
CA LEU A 172 -3.32 -12.71 -8.66
C LEU A 172 -3.70 -13.43 -9.95
N THR A 173 -4.67 -12.91 -10.70
CA THR A 173 -5.08 -13.47 -11.99
C THR A 173 -3.95 -13.44 -13.00
N LYS A 174 -3.26 -12.29 -13.14
CA LYS A 174 -2.14 -12.15 -14.07
C LYS A 174 -0.92 -12.98 -13.65
N LEU A 175 -0.72 -13.15 -12.36
CA LEU A 175 0.35 -13.96 -11.79
C LEU A 175 -0.02 -15.44 -11.71
N GLU A 176 -1.26 -15.82 -12.04
CA GLU A 176 -1.82 -17.17 -11.90
C GLU A 176 -1.57 -17.78 -10.51
N CYS A 177 -1.83 -17.03 -9.45
CA CYS A 177 -1.65 -17.46 -8.07
C CYS A 177 -3.00 -17.54 -7.35
N GLU A 178 -3.15 -18.53 -6.47
CA GLU A 178 -4.37 -18.72 -5.67
C GLU A 178 -4.49 -17.72 -4.51
N GLY A 179 -3.39 -17.17 -4.03
CA GLY A 179 -3.41 -16.21 -2.93
C GLY A 179 -2.10 -15.47 -2.78
N TYR A 180 -2.05 -14.56 -1.83
CA TYR A 180 -0.80 -13.92 -1.42
C TYR A 180 -0.83 -13.51 0.04
N SER A 181 0.36 -13.24 0.57
CA SER A 181 0.60 -12.58 1.84
C SER A 181 1.53 -11.39 1.64
N SER A 182 1.46 -10.42 2.55
CA SER A 182 2.38 -9.30 2.61
C SER A 182 2.80 -9.05 4.05
N ALA A 183 4.11 -8.95 4.26
CA ALA A 183 4.69 -8.71 5.57
C ALA A 183 5.83 -7.70 5.48
N TYR A 184 6.10 -7.02 6.59
CA TYR A 184 7.19 -6.07 6.74
C TYR A 184 7.74 -6.12 8.17
N SER A 185 8.90 -5.48 8.37
CA SER A 185 9.56 -5.36 9.68
C SER A 185 9.62 -3.90 10.13
N LEU A 186 9.29 -3.63 11.39
CA LEU A 186 9.44 -2.33 12.04
C LEU A 186 10.68 -2.39 12.95
N ALA A 187 11.81 -1.84 12.48
CA ALA A 187 13.11 -1.78 13.17
C ALA A 187 13.79 -3.16 13.38
N PRO A 188 15.11 -3.23 13.63
CA PRO A 188 15.85 -4.49 13.66
C PRO A 188 15.69 -5.19 15.01
N ILE A 189 14.45 -5.45 15.42
CA ILE A 189 14.20 -6.47 16.43
C ILE A 189 14.37 -7.79 15.68
N ARG A 190 15.23 -8.69 16.18
CA ARG A 190 15.32 -10.04 15.64
C ARG A 190 13.92 -10.64 15.69
N LEU A 191 13.24 -10.68 14.54
CA LEU A 191 11.89 -11.19 14.45
C LEU A 191 11.97 -12.69 14.77
N ASN A 192 11.32 -13.10 15.85
CA ASN A 192 11.28 -14.49 16.31
C ASN A 192 10.30 -15.29 15.44
N GLY A 193 10.60 -15.41 14.15
CA GLY A 193 9.79 -16.14 13.19
C GLY A 193 8.55 -15.39 12.70
N PRO A 194 7.75 -16.04 11.82
CA PRO A 194 6.71 -15.40 11.03
C PRO A 194 5.47 -14.96 11.83
N SER A 195 5.23 -15.54 13.01
CA SER A 195 4.14 -15.12 13.90
C SER A 195 4.34 -13.71 14.47
N ASN A 196 5.56 -13.19 14.43
CA ASN A 196 5.89 -11.86 14.93
C ASN A 196 6.06 -10.83 13.79
N TRP A 197 5.82 -11.22 12.54
CA TRP A 197 5.86 -10.29 11.42
C TRP A 197 4.66 -9.34 11.46
N ALA A 198 4.86 -8.12 10.99
CA ALA A 198 3.74 -7.21 10.76
C ALA A 198 3.13 -7.54 9.40
N TYR A 199 1.88 -8.00 9.39
CA TYR A 199 1.14 -8.30 8.17
C TYR A 199 0.33 -7.09 7.70
N GLY A 200 0.52 -6.72 6.44
CA GLY A 200 -0.12 -5.58 5.80
C GLY A 200 0.74 -5.05 4.66
N ILE A 201 0.23 -4.03 3.96
CA ILE A 201 0.93 -3.40 2.84
C ILE A 201 1.32 -1.99 3.28
N ARG A 202 2.62 -1.72 3.43
CA ARG A 202 3.11 -0.35 3.61
C ARG A 202 3.21 0.35 2.26
N VAL A 203 2.69 1.55 2.15
CA VAL A 203 2.72 2.34 0.92
C VAL A 203 3.41 3.65 1.25
N LYS A 204 4.54 3.91 0.60
CA LYS A 204 5.20 5.21 0.67
C LYS A 204 4.42 6.19 -0.18
N PHE A 205 4.25 7.40 0.31
CA PHE A 205 3.66 8.50 -0.45
C PHE A 205 4.63 9.68 -0.49
N TRP A 206 4.50 10.56 -1.47
CA TRP A 206 5.34 11.74 -1.58
C TRP A 206 4.66 12.83 -2.42
N VAL A 207 5.13 14.05 -2.21
CA VAL A 207 4.63 15.27 -2.82
C VAL A 207 5.83 16.04 -3.36
N LYS A 208 6.09 15.96 -4.67
CA LYS A 208 7.36 16.45 -5.25
C LYS A 208 7.50 17.97 -5.38
N GLU A 209 6.40 18.73 -5.41
CA GLU A 209 6.44 20.17 -5.73
C GLU A 209 5.53 21.04 -4.83
N SER A 210 4.73 20.45 -3.94
CA SER A 210 3.68 21.19 -3.23
C SER A 210 3.68 21.12 -1.72
N GLU A 211 4.74 20.56 -1.12
CA GLU A 211 4.99 20.81 0.31
C GLU A 211 5.29 22.30 0.55
N GLU A 212 6.05 22.96 -0.33
CA GLU A 212 6.30 24.41 -0.24
C GLU A 212 5.02 25.22 -0.42
N PHE A 213 4.22 24.88 -1.44
CA PHE A 213 2.93 25.52 -1.68
C PHE A 213 1.99 25.37 -0.49
N CYS A 214 1.78 24.12 -0.04
CA CYS A 214 0.82 23.86 1.02
C CYS A 214 1.31 24.41 2.37
N GLY A 215 2.60 24.28 2.66
CA GLY A 215 3.20 24.88 3.85
C GLY A 215 3.03 26.40 3.89
N ALA A 216 3.23 27.11 2.77
CA ALA A 216 3.00 28.54 2.68
C ALA A 216 1.50 28.91 2.83
N CYS A 217 0.60 28.12 2.25
CA CYS A 217 -0.84 28.31 2.39
C CYS A 217 -1.29 28.17 3.86
N GLU A 218 -0.90 27.09 4.53
CA GLU A 218 -1.29 26.83 5.91
C GLU A 218 -0.64 27.82 6.89
N ALA A 219 0.59 28.26 6.63
CA ALA A 219 1.29 29.27 7.44
C ALA A 219 0.55 30.63 7.45
N THR A 220 -0.19 30.93 6.39
CA THR A 220 -1.00 32.16 6.25
C THR A 220 -2.48 31.95 6.65
N GLY A 221 -2.78 30.81 7.29
CA GLY A 221 -4.11 30.48 7.80
C GLY A 221 -5.08 29.91 6.76
N GLY A 222 -4.60 29.61 5.55
CA GLY A 222 -5.36 28.97 4.48
C GLY A 222 -5.46 27.45 4.63
N ALA A 223 -6.25 26.84 3.75
CA ALA A 223 -6.35 25.39 3.61
C ALA A 223 -5.95 24.95 2.21
N CYS A 224 -5.14 23.90 2.10
CA CYS A 224 -4.67 23.38 0.82
C CYS A 224 -5.72 22.51 0.13
N GLY A 225 -5.89 22.73 -1.16
CA GLY A 225 -6.85 22.00 -1.96
C GLY A 225 -6.55 22.04 -3.44
N TYR A 226 -7.54 21.66 -4.22
CA TYR A 226 -7.49 21.70 -5.67
C TYR A 226 -8.80 22.24 -6.27
N GLY A 227 -8.71 22.85 -7.44
CA GLY A 227 -9.84 23.46 -8.14
C GLY A 227 -10.82 22.43 -8.72
N LEU A 228 -11.91 22.92 -9.33
CA LEU A 228 -12.92 22.06 -9.96
C LEU A 228 -12.37 21.18 -11.10
N ASP A 229 -11.25 21.59 -11.71
CA ASP A 229 -10.54 20.79 -12.72
C ASP A 229 -9.89 19.52 -12.15
N GLY A 230 -9.77 19.41 -10.82
CA GLY A 230 -9.17 18.26 -10.17
C GLY A 230 -7.67 18.12 -10.40
N ILE A 231 -7.00 19.19 -10.84
CA ILE A 231 -5.59 19.20 -11.25
C ILE A 231 -4.85 20.38 -10.60
N LYS A 232 -5.41 21.59 -10.66
CA LYS A 232 -4.72 22.80 -10.20
C LYS A 232 -4.83 22.94 -8.69
N GLN A 233 -3.68 23.07 -8.02
CA GLN A 233 -3.65 23.32 -6.59
C GLN A 233 -4.09 24.75 -6.27
N ILE A 234 -4.85 24.90 -5.18
CA ILE A 234 -5.40 26.16 -4.70
C ILE A 234 -5.25 26.28 -3.19
N CYS A 235 -5.04 27.50 -2.73
CA CYS A 235 -5.01 27.86 -1.32
C CYS A 235 -6.33 28.56 -0.99
N MET A 236 -7.12 27.97 -0.09
CA MET A 236 -8.44 28.46 0.29
C MET A 236 -8.31 29.43 1.47
N CYS A 237 -8.52 30.72 1.21
CA CYS A 237 -8.29 31.83 2.15
C CYS A 237 -9.58 32.36 2.79
N GLY A 238 -10.57 31.48 2.97
CA GLY A 238 -11.90 31.85 3.45
C GLY A 238 -12.77 32.45 2.34
N ASN A 239 -12.52 33.71 1.96
CA ASN A 239 -13.35 34.45 0.99
C ASN A 239 -12.83 34.40 -0.45
N SER A 240 -11.59 33.94 -0.66
CA SER A 240 -10.97 33.87 -1.97
C SER A 240 -10.06 32.65 -2.09
N ASN A 241 -9.80 32.25 -3.34
CA ASN A 241 -8.81 31.22 -3.66
C ASN A 241 -7.54 31.88 -4.17
N SER A 242 -6.39 31.43 -3.70
CA SER A 242 -5.07 31.90 -4.08
C SER A 242 -4.25 30.77 -4.74
N THR A 243 -3.28 31.14 -5.57
CA THR A 243 -2.33 30.19 -6.19
C THR A 243 -1.00 30.12 -5.43
N SER A 244 -0.85 30.84 -4.31
CA SER A 244 0.35 30.85 -3.47
C SER A 244 0.00 30.74 -1.98
N ASN A 245 -0.56 31.80 -1.40
CA ASN A 245 -0.86 31.93 0.04
C ASN A 245 -1.97 32.96 0.27
N CYS A 246 -2.38 33.14 1.53
CA CYS A 246 -3.44 34.07 1.93
C CYS A 246 -2.96 35.49 2.27
N ASP A 247 -1.65 35.74 2.23
CA ASP A 247 -1.09 37.08 2.47
C ASP A 247 -1.11 37.96 1.22
N SER A 248 -1.21 37.35 0.03
CA SER A 248 -1.13 38.04 -1.27
C SER A 248 -2.31 38.98 -1.58
N GLY A 249 -3.27 39.13 -0.65
CA GLY A 249 -4.41 40.07 -0.72
C GLY A 249 -4.37 41.22 0.28
N LEU A 250 -3.30 41.37 1.06
CA LEU A 250 -3.12 42.46 2.04
C LEU A 250 -2.23 43.58 1.47
N LEU A 251 -2.54 44.05 0.26
CA LEU A 251 -2.07 45.37 -0.18
C LEU A 251 -3.12 46.39 0.29
N VAL A 252 -2.69 47.20 1.27
CA VAL A 252 -3.38 48.35 1.89
C VAL A 252 -3.99 49.29 0.86
#